data_AF-A0A6P1ZQ54-F1
#
_entry.id   AF-A0A6P1ZQ54-F1
#
_cell.length_a   1.000
_cell.length_b   1.000
_cell.length_c   1.000
_cell.angle_alpha   90.00
_cell.angle_beta   90.00
_cell.angle_gamma   90.00
#
_symmetry.space_group_name_H-M   'P 1'
#
loop_
_entity.id
_entity.type
_entity.pdbx_description
1 polymer ?
#
loop_
_entity_poly.entity_id
_entity_poly.type
_entity_poly.pdbx_seq_one_letter_code
_entity_poly.pdbx_strand_id
1 'polypeptide(L)' 'MQEANKQGLSVEAVTLQVLTDSILLKQKRAESVNLLQSWLDDEDVEEQQETGQYLINALDEDRLSERKLFPLEMKGITW' A
#
# COMPACT_ATOMS: atom_id res chain seq x y z
N MET A 1 -17.82 -8.38 -37.07
CA MET A 1 -18.15 -9.36 -38.13
C MET A 1 -17.22 -10.58 -38.08
N GLN A 2 -15.90 -10.44 -38.26
CA GLN A 2 -14.98 -11.59 -38.25
C GLN A 2 -14.98 -12.36 -36.91
N GLU A 3 -14.96 -11.67 -35.78
CA GLU A 3 -14.92 -12.33 -34.46
C GLU A 3 -16.24 -13.02 -34.09
N ALA A 4 -17.38 -12.37 -34.38
CA ALA A 4 -18.71 -12.96 -34.23
C ALA A 4 -18.88 -14.25 -35.06
N ASN A 5 -18.43 -14.22 -36.32
CA ASN A 5 -18.44 -15.41 -37.18
C ASN A 5 -17.49 -16.52 -36.70
N LYS A 6 -16.32 -16.18 -36.14
CA LYS A 6 -15.39 -17.16 -35.56
C LYS A 6 -15.98 -17.85 -34.33
N GLN A 7 -16.75 -17.11 -33.53
CA GLN A 7 -17.34 -17.60 -32.28
C GLN A 7 -18.75 -18.19 -32.47
N GLY A 8 -19.33 -18.10 -33.67
CA GLY A 8 -20.70 -18.56 -33.95
C GLY A 8 -21.77 -17.72 -33.25
N LEU A 9 -21.45 -16.50 -32.84
CA LEU A 9 -22.32 -15.60 -32.08
C LEU A 9 -22.83 -14.45 -32.95
N SER A 10 -23.92 -13.82 -32.52
CA SER A 10 -24.36 -12.57 -33.14
C SER A 10 -23.38 -11.43 -32.81
N VAL A 11 -23.41 -10.37 -33.63
CA VAL A 11 -22.56 -9.20 -33.40
C VAL A 11 -22.92 -8.52 -32.08
N GLU A 12 -24.20 -8.50 -31.71
CA GLU A 12 -24.72 -7.95 -30.47
C GLU A 12 -24.19 -8.74 -29.27
N ALA A 13 -24.19 -10.07 -29.34
CA ALA A 13 -23.68 -10.93 -28.28
C ALA A 13 -22.18 -10.72 -28.04
N VAL A 14 -21.37 -10.64 -29.10
CA VAL A 14 -19.93 -10.34 -28.97
C VAL A 14 -19.71 -8.93 -28.41
N THR A 15 -20.51 -7.96 -28.85
CA THR A 15 -20.40 -6.58 -28.35
C THR A 15 -20.71 -6.50 -26.85
N LEU A 16 -21.75 -7.21 -26.39
CA LEU A 16 -22.08 -7.29 -24.98
C LEU A 16 -20.96 -7.95 -24.18
N GLN A 17 -20.37 -9.03 -24.69
CA GLN A 17 -19.26 -9.72 -24.03
C GLN A 17 -18.03 -8.81 -23.88
N VAL A 18 -17.62 -8.13 -24.95
CA VAL A 18 -16.51 -7.17 -24.91
C VAL A 18 -16.79 -6.04 -23.92
N LEU A 19 -18.03 -5.54 -23.87
CA LEU A 19 -18.42 -4.50 -22.92
C LEU A 19 -18.31 -5.02 -21.48
N THR A 20 -18.85 -6.20 -21.19
CA THR A 20 -18.78 -6.84 -19.87
C THR A 20 -17.33 -7.04 -19.44
N ASP A 21 -16.47 -7.58 -20.31
CA ASP A 21 -15.06 -7.80 -20.02
C ASP A 21 -14.33 -6.48 -19.74
N SER A 22 -14.67 -5.42 -20.48
CA SER A 22 -14.10 -4.08 -20.27
C SER A 22 -14.50 -3.48 -18.92
N ILE A 23 -15.73 -3.70 -18.47
CA ILE A 23 -16.23 -3.25 -17.17
C ILE A 23 -15.54 -4.02 -16.05
N LEU A 24 -15.45 -5.35 -16.18
CA LEU A 24 -14.79 -6.21 -15.19
C LEU A 24 -13.30 -5.87 -15.06
N LEU A 25 -12.62 -5.58 -16.17
CA LEU A 25 -11.23 -5.15 -16.16
C LEU A 25 -11.04 -3.83 -15.41
N LYS A 26 -11.98 -2.87 -15.57
CA LYS A 26 -11.95 -1.60 -14.82
C LYS A 26 -12.17 -1.82 -13.33
N GLN A 27 -13.10 -2.68 -12.94
CA GLN A 27 -13.34 -3.02 -11.54
C GLN A 27 -12.11 -3.64 -10.88
N LYS A 28 -11.50 -4.65 -11.51
CA LYS A 28 -10.27 -5.29 -11.02
C LYS A 28 -9.12 -4.28 -10.81
N ARG A 29 -8.97 -3.32 -11.74
CA ARG A 29 -7.97 -2.25 -11.60
C ARG A 29 -8.25 -1.37 -10.39
N ALA A 30 -9.50 -0.98 -10.17
CA ALA A 30 -9.89 -0.18 -9.01
C ALA A 30 -9.64 -0.93 -7.69
N GLU A 31 -9.98 -2.22 -7.63
CA GLU A 31 -9.69 -3.08 -6.48
C GLU A 31 -8.19 -3.20 -6.20
N SER A 32 -7.36 -3.40 -7.24
CA SER A 32 -5.91 -3.42 -7.09
C SER A 32 -5.34 -2.09 -6.59
N VAL A 33 -5.84 -0.95 -7.10
CA VAL A 33 -5.43 0.38 -6.62
C VAL A 33 -5.82 0.57 -5.16
N ASN A 34 -7.04 0.19 -4.77
CA ASN A 34 -7.50 0.29 -3.39
C ASN A 34 -6.68 -0.60 -2.45
N LEU A 35 -6.30 -1.81 -2.87
CA LEU A 35 -5.44 -2.69 -2.09
C LEU A 35 -4.05 -2.06 -1.88
N LEU A 36 -3.43 -1.54 -2.93
CA LEU A 36 -2.15 -0.85 -2.82
C LEU A 36 -2.25 0.39 -1.92
N GLN A 37 -3.35 1.15 -2.02
CA GLN A 37 -3.59 2.28 -1.14
C GLN A 37 -3.78 1.86 0.31
N SER A 38 -4.47 0.74 0.57
CA SER A 38 -4.58 0.21 1.94
C SER A 38 -3.23 -0.13 2.54
N TRP A 39 -2.26 -0.66 1.78
CA TRP A 39 -0.92 -0.91 2.30
C TRP A 39 -0.13 0.35 2.61
N LEU A 40 -0.40 1.45 1.89
CA LEU A 40 0.19 2.76 2.16
C LEU A 40 -0.48 3.47 3.34
N ASP A 41 -1.79 3.26 3.51
CA ASP A 41 -2.60 3.90 4.54
C ASP A 41 -2.62 3.11 5.87
N ASP A 42 -2.21 1.83 5.86
CA ASP A 42 -2.08 0.96 7.05
C ASP A 42 -0.77 1.22 7.82
N GLU A 43 -0.03 2.28 7.47
CA GLU A 43 1.01 2.82 8.32
C GLU A 43 0.36 3.66 9.42
N ASP A 44 0.08 3.06 10.58
CA ASP A 44 -0.28 3.81 11.78
C ASP A 44 0.96 4.59 12.24
N VAL A 45 1.10 5.79 11.68
CA VAL A 45 2.21 6.71 11.95
C VAL A 45 2.31 7.00 13.46
N GLU A 46 1.19 6.98 14.19
CA GLU A 46 1.17 7.19 15.63
C GLU A 46 1.79 5.97 16.36
N GLU A 47 1.37 4.75 16.03
CA GLU A 47 1.96 3.51 16.57
C GLU A 47 3.47 3.40 16.27
N GLN A 48 3.89 3.78 15.05
CA GLN A 48 5.30 3.77 14.67
C GLN A 48 6.11 4.81 15.43
N GLN A 49 5.57 6.02 15.65
CA GLN A 49 6.22 7.05 16.45
C GLN A 49 6.35 6.63 17.92
N GLU A 50 5.30 6.04 18.49
CA GLU A 50 5.30 5.50 19.85
C GLU A 50 6.34 4.39 20.00
N THR A 51 6.35 3.43 19.07
CA THR A 51 7.32 2.33 19.04
C THR A 51 8.75 2.85 18.91
N GLY A 52 8.98 3.82 18.01
CA GLY A 52 10.28 4.45 17.84
C GLY A 52 10.77 5.15 19.11
N GLN A 53 9.88 5.90 19.78
CA GLN A 53 10.21 6.58 21.03
C GLN A 53 10.51 5.58 22.16
N TYR A 54 9.76 4.48 22.23
CA TYR A 54 10.03 3.39 23.17
C TYR A 54 11.42 2.78 22.94
N LEU A 55 11.77 2.47 21.68
CA LEU A 55 13.07 1.89 21.35
C LEU A 55 14.23 2.81 21.70
N ILE A 56 14.12 4.12 21.41
CA ILE A 56 15.14 5.11 21.78
C ILE A 56 15.37 5.09 23.30
N ASN A 57 14.28 5.12 24.08
CA ASN A 57 14.35 5.13 25.54
C ASN A 57 14.95 3.82 26.08
N ALA A 58 14.47 2.68 25.62
CA ALA A 58 14.95 1.37 26.05
C ALA A 58 16.45 1.18 25.77
N LEU A 59 16.92 1.63 24.60
CA LEU A 59 18.33 1.57 24.23
C LEU A 59 19.20 2.52 25.05
N ASP A 60 18.70 3.70 25.43
CA ASP A 60 19.41 4.61 26.34
C ASP A 60 19.49 4.05 27.76
N GLU A 61 18.41 3.45 28.26
CA GLU A 61 18.31 2.88 29.62
C GLU A 61 19.13 1.61 29.82
N ASP A 62 19.27 0.77 28.79
CA ASP A 62 20.11 -0.43 28.84
C ASP A 62 21.62 -0.11 28.94
N ARG A 63 22.01 1.15 28.71
CA ARG A 63 23.42 1.55 28.78
C ARG A 63 23.92 1.65 30.23
N LEU A 64 25.10 1.10 30.46
CA LEU A 64 25.90 1.31 31.68
C LEU A 64 26.55 2.71 31.78
N SER A 65 26.27 3.61 30.83
CA SER A 65 26.94 4.90 30.69
C SER A 65 25.91 6.02 30.72
N GLU A 66 26.14 7.04 31.54
CA GLU A 66 25.31 8.25 31.65
C GLU A 66 25.20 9.05 30.33
N ARG A 67 26.15 8.88 29.41
CA ARG A 67 26.06 9.44 28.06
C ARG A 67 25.04 8.66 27.23
N LYS A 68 23.95 9.34 26.88
CA LYS A 68 22.90 8.87 25.96
C LYS A 68 23.43 8.53 24.57
N LEU A 69 22.91 7.47 23.96
CA LEU A 69 23.05 7.12 22.54
C LEU A 69 22.30 8.11 21.65
N PHE A 70 21.14 8.60 22.12
CA PHE A 70 20.27 9.48 21.36
C PHE A 70 20.01 10.81 22.09
N PRO A 71 21.00 11.72 22.17
CA PRO A 71 20.82 13.04 22.79
C PRO A 71 19.82 13.90 22.01
N LEU A 72 18.89 14.55 22.70
CA LEU A 72 17.80 15.34 22.09
C LEU A 72 18.31 16.46 21.19
N GLU A 73 19.43 17.07 21.53
CA GLU A 73 20.09 18.12 20.75
C GLU A 73 20.60 17.64 19.38
N MET A 74 20.75 16.32 19.19
CA MET A 74 21.21 15.71 17.94
C MET A 74 20.06 15.20 17.05
N LYS A 75 18.81 15.29 17.51
CA LYS A 75 17.63 14.89 16.74
C LYS A 75 17.47 15.77 15.51
N GLY A 76 17.39 15.16 14.33
CA GLY A 76 17.35 15.82 13.03
C GLY A 76 18.73 16.25 12.49
N ILE A 77 19.81 16.00 13.22
CA ILE A 77 21.20 16.27 12.77
C ILE A 77 21.90 14.97 12.42
N THR A 78 21.80 13.96 13.29
CA THR A 78 22.48 12.67 13.11
C THR A 78 21.55 11.46 13.16
N TRP A 79 20.38 11.63 13.77
CA TRP A 79 19.33 10.62 13.90
C TRP A 79 17.95 11.29 13.94
#